data_AF-A0A7S3JDC9-F1
#
_entry.id   AF-A0A7S3JDC9-F1
#
_cell.length_a   1.000
_cell.length_b   1.000
_cell.length_c   1.000
_cell.angle_alpha   90.00
_cell.angle_beta   90.00
_cell.angle_gamma   90.00
#
_symmetry.space_group_name_H-M   'P 1'
#
loop_
_entity.id
_entity.type
_entity.pdbx_description
1 polymer ?
#
loop_
_entity_poly.entity_id
_entity_poly.type
_entity_poly.pdbx_seq_one_letter_code
_entity_poly.pdbx_strand_id
1 'polypeptide(L)'
;MKHIIPELGNTNANTIRSKSAPYLENIIVCGTKKHKGMINFDELYQISSIQEEYELGEREIETKFDDITNIQYTSGTTGFPKAVALTHHNILNNGNQLGSIMNFGPDSKLLIGVPLYH
;
A
#
# COMPACT_ATOMS: atom_id res chain seq x y z
N MET A 1 4.16 -18.67 -3.19
CA MET A 1 5.18 -17.65 -3.52
C MET A 1 6.37 -18.21 -4.29
N LYS A 2 7.05 -19.30 -3.86
CA LYS A 2 8.15 -19.91 -4.66
C LYS A 2 7.77 -20.36 -6.08
N HIS A 3 6.50 -20.70 -6.34
CA HIS A 3 6.03 -21.03 -7.68
C HIS A 3 5.90 -19.80 -8.60
N ILE A 4 5.76 -18.59 -8.02
CA ILE A 4 5.69 -17.32 -8.75
C ILE A 4 7.10 -16.73 -8.86
N ILE A 5 7.89 -16.82 -7.79
CA ILE A 5 9.25 -16.29 -7.67
C ILE A 5 10.17 -17.42 -7.22
N PRO A 6 10.69 -18.24 -8.15
CA PRO A 6 11.55 -19.38 -7.84
C PRO A 6 12.86 -18.99 -7.13
N GLU A 7 13.34 -17.77 -7.35
CA GLU A 7 14.58 -17.23 -6.79
C GLU A 7 14.46 -16.86 -5.30
N LEU A 8 13.22 -16.83 -4.79
CA LEU A 8 12.92 -16.41 -3.43
C LEU A 8 13.53 -17.36 -2.38
N GLY A 9 14.36 -16.78 -1.51
CA GLY A 9 15.06 -17.51 -0.44
C GLY A 9 16.43 -18.09 -0.85
N ASN A 10 16.85 -17.92 -2.11
CA ASN A 10 18.19 -18.31 -2.58
C ASN A 10 19.22 -17.18 -2.41
N THR A 11 18.79 -16.01 -1.95
CA THR A 11 19.65 -14.86 -1.66
C THR A 11 19.38 -14.35 -0.25
N ASN A 12 20.43 -13.81 0.39
CA ASN A 12 20.31 -13.04 1.62
C ASN A 12 20.12 -11.54 1.34
N ALA A 13 20.16 -11.12 0.06
CA ALA A 13 19.88 -9.75 -0.34
C ALA A 13 18.37 -9.45 -0.20
N ASN A 14 18.05 -8.24 0.24
CA ASN A 14 16.67 -7.77 0.38
C ASN A 14 16.01 -7.44 -0.96
N THR A 15 16.81 -7.33 -2.03
CA THR A 15 16.34 -7.11 -3.40
C THR A 15 16.23 -8.43 -4.15
N ILE A 16 15.09 -8.62 -4.82
CA ILE A 16 14.78 -9.78 -5.67
C ILE A 16 14.90 -9.35 -7.12
N ARG A 17 15.45 -10.24 -7.95
CA ARG A 17 15.37 -10.16 -9.40
C ARG A 17 14.78 -11.47 -9.90
N SER A 18 13.59 -11.40 -10.48
CA SER A 18 12.87 -12.57 -10.97
C SER A 18 12.43 -12.35 -12.40
N LYS A 19 12.61 -13.36 -13.26
CA LYS A 19 12.19 -13.25 -14.67
C LYS A 19 10.67 -13.17 -14.83
N SER A 20 9.92 -13.80 -13.93
CA SER A 20 8.45 -13.81 -13.94
C SER A 20 7.85 -12.50 -13.40
N ALA A 21 8.62 -11.72 -12.64
CA ALA A 21 8.20 -10.45 -12.05
C ALA A 21 9.34 -9.42 -12.18
N PRO A 22 9.61 -8.91 -13.40
CA PRO A 22 10.80 -8.11 -13.69
C PRO A 22 10.83 -6.76 -12.96
N TYR A 23 9.66 -6.23 -12.61
CA TYR A 23 9.52 -4.96 -11.86
C TYR A 23 9.48 -5.14 -10.35
N LEU A 24 9.42 -6.38 -9.85
CA LEU A 24 9.41 -6.63 -8.41
C LEU A 24 10.83 -6.49 -7.87
N GLU A 25 11.01 -5.57 -6.95
CA GLU A 25 12.32 -5.33 -6.33
C GLU A 25 12.39 -5.84 -4.90
N ASN A 26 11.37 -5.59 -4.08
CA ASN A 26 11.38 -5.91 -2.66
C ASN A 26 10.08 -6.62 -2.28
N ILE A 27 10.16 -7.57 -1.34
CA ILE A 27 8.99 -8.17 -0.70
C ILE A 27 9.05 -7.79 0.78
N ILE A 28 8.02 -7.07 1.22
CA ILE A 28 7.84 -6.68 2.61
C ILE A 28 6.81 -7.61 3.24
N VAL A 29 7.13 -8.19 4.39
CA VAL A 29 6.26 -9.12 5.11
C VAL A 29 5.79 -8.49 6.41
N CYS A 30 4.46 -8.39 6.55
CA CYS A 30 3.83 -8.04 7.82
C CYS A 30 3.60 -9.32 8.63
N GLY A 31 4.43 -9.55 9.64
CA GLY A 31 4.37 -10.72 10.52
C GLY A 31 5.65 -10.86 11.32
N THR A 32 5.71 -11.83 12.23
CA THR A 32 6.86 -12.01 13.14
C THR A 32 7.94 -12.93 12.58
N LYS A 33 7.66 -13.65 11.48
CA LYS A 33 8.55 -14.66 10.92
C LYS A 33 9.52 -14.03 9.91
N LYS A 34 10.82 -14.26 10.13
CA LYS A 34 11.84 -13.87 9.14
C LYS A 34 11.91 -14.86 7.99
N HIS A 35 12.07 -14.32 6.79
CA HIS A 35 12.17 -15.07 5.54
C HIS A 35 13.36 -14.55 4.74
N LYS A 36 14.23 -15.44 4.27
CA LYS A 36 15.36 -15.05 3.43
C LYS A 36 14.88 -14.39 2.15
N GLY A 37 15.51 -13.28 1.78
CA GLY A 37 15.14 -12.48 0.60
C GLY A 37 13.85 -11.67 0.77
N MET A 38 13.39 -11.45 2.00
CA MET A 38 12.24 -10.59 2.32
C MET A 38 12.60 -9.65 3.48
N ILE A 39 12.03 -8.46 3.46
CA ILE A 39 12.17 -7.46 4.54
C ILE A 39 10.99 -7.65 5.50
N ASN A 40 11.25 -7.76 6.81
CA ASN A 40 10.15 -7.69 7.77
C ASN A 40 9.70 -6.24 7.94
N PHE A 41 8.38 -6.02 8.05
CA PHE A 41 7.83 -4.67 8.19
C PHE A 41 8.43 -3.91 9.38
N ASP A 42 8.65 -4.60 10.51
CA ASP A 42 9.28 -4.01 11.70
C ASP A 42 10.73 -3.55 11.45
N GLU A 43 11.44 -4.18 10.50
CA GLU A 43 12.80 -3.82 10.12
C GLU A 43 12.83 -2.62 9.17
N LEU A 44 11.73 -2.35 8.45
CA LEU A 44 11.64 -1.24 7.49
C LEU A 44 11.87 0.11 8.19
N TYR A 45 11.33 0.28 9.40
CA TYR A 45 11.55 1.48 10.22
C TYR A 45 13.01 1.67 10.64
N GLN A 46 13.77 0.59 10.75
CA GLN A 46 15.20 0.64 11.08
C GLN A 46 16.05 0.92 9.83
N ILE A 47 15.58 0.53 8.65
CA ILE A 47 16.22 0.90 7.37
C ILE A 47 16.08 2.41 7.13
N SER A 48 14.97 3.02 7.56
CA SER A 48 14.76 4.47 7.46
C SER A 48 15.55 5.31 8.47
N SER A 49 16.21 4.69 9.45
CA SER A 49 17.07 5.40 10.39
C SER A 49 18.53 5.25 9.96
N ILE A 50 19.08 6.33 9.41
CA ILE A 50 20.49 6.72 9.24
C ILE A 50 20.60 7.43 7.87
N GLN A 51 20.75 8.76 7.92
CA GLN A 51 21.09 9.71 6.84
C GLN A 51 20.00 10.43 6.01
N GLU A 52 18.77 9.93 5.82
CA GLU A 52 17.77 10.60 4.95
C GLU A 52 16.78 11.53 5.69
N GLU A 53 17.01 11.84 6.95
CA GLU A 53 16.10 12.67 7.76
C GLU A 53 16.18 14.19 7.45
N TYR A 54 17.09 14.65 6.57
CA TYR A 54 17.25 16.08 6.26
C TYR A 54 17.68 16.43 4.81
N GLU A 55 17.57 15.50 3.86
CA GLU A 55 17.48 15.85 2.42
C GLU A 55 16.01 15.88 1.93
N LEU A 56 15.09 16.23 2.83
CA LEU A 56 13.74 16.70 2.49
C LEU A 56 13.75 18.10 1.82
N GLY A 57 14.87 18.46 1.18
CA GLY A 57 14.94 19.51 0.19
C GLY A 57 14.74 18.89 -1.19
N GLU A 58 13.59 19.15 -1.82
CA GLU A 58 13.38 19.02 -3.27
C GLU A 58 13.35 17.62 -3.89
N ARG A 59 12.83 16.60 -3.20
CA ARG A 59 12.00 15.59 -3.90
C ARG A 59 10.55 15.91 -3.65
N GLU A 60 10.12 17.05 -4.20
CA GLU A 60 8.70 17.32 -4.39
C GLU A 60 8.20 16.28 -5.39
N ILE A 61 7.68 15.15 -4.89
CA ILE A 61 6.83 14.31 -5.71
C ILE A 61 5.61 15.19 -5.97
N GLU A 62 5.55 15.79 -7.16
CA GLU A 62 4.41 16.59 -7.61
C GLU A 62 3.21 15.65 -7.73
N THR A 63 2.49 15.46 -6.62
CA THR A 63 1.23 14.73 -6.59
C THR A 63 0.09 15.70 -6.84
N LYS A 64 -0.72 15.44 -7.85
CA LYS A 64 -1.92 16.20 -8.19
C LYS A 64 -3.14 15.56 -7.55
N PHE A 65 -4.18 16.36 -7.31
CA PHE A 65 -5.40 15.87 -6.66
C PHE A 65 -6.15 14.82 -7.50
N ASP A 66 -5.94 14.83 -8.83
CA ASP A 66 -6.52 13.92 -9.80
C ASP A 66 -5.60 12.73 -10.14
N ASP A 67 -4.43 12.62 -9.51
CA ASP A 67 -3.61 11.43 -9.60
C ASP A 67 -4.29 10.24 -8.92
N ILE A 68 -4.16 9.07 -9.54
CA ILE A 68 -4.68 7.80 -9.02
C ILE A 68 -3.84 7.39 -7.81
N THR A 69 -4.50 7.20 -6.67
CA THR A 69 -3.85 6.81 -5.40
C THR A 69 -4.26 5.42 -4.94
N ASN A 70 -5.39 4.91 -5.42
CA ASN A 70 -5.92 3.62 -5.00
C ASN A 70 -6.61 2.89 -6.16
N ILE A 71 -6.38 1.58 -6.26
CA ILE A 71 -7.09 0.70 -7.19
C ILE A 71 -7.84 -0.34 -6.37
N GLN A 72 -9.17 -0.29 -6.40
CA GLN A 72 -10.04 -1.24 -5.73
C GLN A 72 -10.62 -2.23 -6.74
N TYR A 73 -10.60 -3.52 -6.40
CA TYR A 73 -11.22 -4.54 -7.23
C TYR A 73 -12.61 -4.85 -6.70
N THR A 74 -13.62 -4.66 -7.53
CA THR A 74 -15.00 -5.00 -7.19
C THR A 74 -15.35 -6.35 -7.79
N SER A 75 -16.05 -7.21 -7.03
CA SER A 75 -16.38 -8.57 -7.48
C SER A 75 -17.25 -8.60 -8.73
N GLY A 76 -18.03 -7.53 -8.99
CA GLY A 76 -18.93 -7.42 -10.13
C GLY A 76 -20.06 -8.45 -10.06
N THR A 77 -21.31 -8.02 -9.92
CA THR A 77 -22.45 -8.96 -9.80
C THR A 77 -22.73 -9.79 -11.06
N THR A 78 -22.03 -9.53 -12.17
CA THR A 78 -22.28 -10.15 -13.49
C THR A 78 -21.01 -10.52 -14.28
N GLY A 79 -19.81 -10.59 -13.68
CA GLY A 79 -18.62 -10.94 -14.46
C GLY A 79 -17.29 -10.93 -13.69
N PHE A 80 -16.19 -10.79 -14.43
CA PHE A 80 -14.84 -10.71 -13.86
C PHE A 80 -14.66 -9.47 -12.98
N PRO A 81 -13.82 -9.54 -11.93
CA PRO A 81 -13.53 -8.40 -11.08
C PRO A 81 -13.04 -7.20 -11.88
N LYS A 82 -13.54 -6.01 -11.55
CA LYS A 82 -13.18 -4.76 -12.23
C LYS A 82 -12.30 -3.92 -11.34
N ALA A 83 -11.19 -3.45 -11.88
CA ALA A 83 -10.33 -2.45 -11.26
C ALA A 83 -10.98 -1.06 -11.35
N VAL A 84 -11.19 -0.44 -10.20
CA VAL A 84 -11.69 0.93 -10.05
C VAL A 84 -10.52 1.79 -9.59
N ALA A 85 -10.11 2.73 -10.44
CA ALA A 85 -9.08 3.70 -10.10
C ALA A 85 -9.71 4.89 -9.36
N LEU A 86 -9.22 5.18 -8.16
CA LEU A 86 -9.66 6.29 -7.32
C LEU A 86 -8.52 7.29 -7.16
N THR A 87 -8.85 8.56 -7.37
CA THR A 87 -7.94 9.68 -7.17
C THR A 87 -7.97 10.18 -5.72
N HIS A 88 -6.98 11.01 -5.35
CA HIS A 88 -6.99 11.71 -4.06
C HIS A 88 -8.31 12.47 -3.84
N HIS A 89 -8.78 13.18 -4.87
CA HIS A 89 -10.00 13.97 -4.83
C HIS A 89 -11.26 13.10 -4.68
N ASN A 90 -11.32 11.92 -5.31
CA ASN A 90 -12.46 11.01 -5.14
C ASN A 90 -12.62 10.59 -3.67
N ILE A 91 -11.51 10.17 -3.04
CA ILE A 91 -11.50 9.66 -1.67
C ILE A 91 -11.84 10.78 -0.67
N LEU A 92 -11.18 11.93 -0.78
CA LEU A 92 -11.38 13.06 0.14
C LEU A 92 -12.81 13.60 0.07
N ASN A 93 -13.36 13.77 -1.13
CA ASN A 93 -14.73 14.27 -1.26
C ASN A 93 -15.77 13.29 -0.74
N ASN A 94 -15.56 11.98 -0.94
CA ASN A 94 -16.44 10.97 -0.37
C ASN A 94 -16.43 11.03 1.16
N GLY A 95 -15.26 11.10 1.79
CA GLY A 95 -15.12 11.25 3.24
C GLY A 95 -15.78 12.52 3.76
N ASN A 96 -15.57 13.66 3.11
CA ASN A 96 -16.16 14.94 3.50
C ASN A 96 -17.69 14.94 3.40
N GLN A 97 -18.24 14.42 2.30
CA GLN A 97 -19.69 14.31 2.11
C GLN A 97 -20.32 13.34 3.12
N LEU A 98 -19.71 12.18 3.35
CA LEU A 98 -20.17 11.22 4.34
C LEU A 98 -20.15 11.82 5.75
N GLY A 99 -19.06 12.50 6.13
CA GLY A 99 -18.94 13.16 7.43
C GLY A 99 -20.01 14.23 7.63
N SER A 100 -20.30 15.03 6.59
CA SER A 100 -21.38 16.03 6.62
C SER A 100 -22.77 15.40 6.77
N ILE A 101 -23.08 14.38 5.96
CA ILE A 101 -24.38 13.67 6.00
C ILE A 101 -24.60 12.99 7.35
N MET A 102 -23.56 12.39 7.92
CA MET A 102 -23.60 11.69 9.20
C MET A 102 -23.45 12.64 10.39
N ASN A 103 -23.23 13.94 10.16
CA ASN A 103 -22.97 14.97 11.16
C ASN A 103 -21.83 14.58 12.13
N PHE A 104 -20.71 14.10 11.59
CA PHE A 104 -19.53 13.80 12.39
C PHE A 104 -18.88 15.08 12.92
N GLY A 105 -18.61 15.07 14.23
CA GLY A 105 -17.81 16.08 14.91
C GLY A 105 -16.52 15.48 15.49
N PRO A 106 -15.68 16.30 16.13
CA PRO A 106 -14.41 15.85 16.71
C PRO A 106 -14.53 14.70 17.71
N ASP A 107 -15.66 14.61 18.42
CA ASP A 107 -15.92 13.58 19.43
C ASP A 107 -16.73 12.38 18.91
N SER A 108 -17.08 12.37 17.61
CA SER A 108 -17.83 11.26 17.01
C SER A 108 -17.00 9.98 17.03
N LYS A 109 -17.65 8.86 17.38
CA LYS A 109 -17.06 7.52 17.35
C LYS A 109 -17.72 6.71 16.25
N LEU A 110 -16.92 6.20 15.31
CA LEU A 110 -17.37 5.32 14.24
C LEU A 110 -16.93 3.89 14.52
N LEU A 111 -17.88 2.96 14.57
CA LEU A 111 -17.57 1.53 14.54
C LEU A 111 -17.47 1.07 13.09
N ILE A 112 -16.28 0.62 12.69
CA ILE A 112 -16.08 -0.03 11.39
C ILE A 112 -16.13 -1.54 11.63
N GLY A 113 -17.30 -2.14 11.40
CA GLY A 113 -17.54 -3.58 11.60
C GLY A 113 -17.08 -4.44 10.43
N VAL A 114 -16.41 -3.86 9.44
CA VAL A 114 -15.95 -4.51 8.21
C VAL A 114 -14.42 -4.45 8.12
N PRO A 115 -13.78 -5.35 7.33
CA PRO A 115 -12.35 -5.25 7.06
C PRO A 115 -11.96 -3.88 6.50
N LEU A 116 -10.73 -3.42 6.80
CA LEU A 116 -10.20 -2.13 6.31
C LEU A 116 -9.99 -2.08 4.79
N TYR A 117 -10.11 -3.21 4.10
CA TYR A 117 -9.93 -3.32 2.66
C TYR A 117 -11.07 -4.16 2.06
N HIS A 118 -11.61 -3.67 0.95
CA HIS A 118 -12.66 -4.29 0.15
C HIS A 118 -12.26 -4.37 -1.32
#